data_AF-A0A3M7SU49-F1
#
_entry.id   AF-A0A3M7SU49-F1
#
_cell.length_a   1.000
_cell.length_b   1.000
_cell.length_c   1.000
_cell.angle_alpha   90.00
_cell.angle_beta   90.00
_cell.angle_gamma   90.00
#
_symmetry.space_group_name_H-M   'P 1'
#
loop_
_entity.id
_entity.type
_entity.pdbx_description
1 polymer ?
#
loop_
_entity_poly.entity_id
_entity_poly.type
_entity_poly.pdbx_seq_one_letter_code
_entity_poly.pdbx_strand_id
1 'polypeptide(L)'
;MVTTKYLMSKIDSNLPGCYHLDATYKLIKNGIPLVVLGRTDDFHPLGFCISSNEQEIDYQEFYQGFINLSVFLDTVFDPDYVVQDAWLASFNALSKQFVDCKLLMCYFHVIFNCRKEYGKLNKELAVQCKKFLRKMHYSIDLKDMERNFREFKEFSKENCQDFYFNVKNQWLTGPFNRWQIFNRPEGFACTNSPIESFNRLIKRTFTKKKRMFVLDFVQVLLRIARYYSIKNSTFHTKPVPSSKAKLAGVKYSKKGYFKKCGKNIYKFSDNEEFLINITDKMCNCKYFRKDAICGHLLGLNSLLDNDNFVNKPKKGAQKKAKKALIRD
;
A
#
# COMPACT_ATOMS: atom_id res chain seq x y z
N MET A 1 -5.41 -2.18 -26.86
CA MET A 1 -4.81 -2.60 -25.58
C MET A 1 -3.72 -3.64 -25.82
N VAL A 2 -2.60 -3.58 -25.10
CA VAL A 2 -1.55 -4.62 -25.07
C VAL A 2 -1.49 -5.21 -23.67
N THR A 3 -1.43 -6.53 -23.51
CA THR A 3 -1.49 -7.20 -22.20
C THR A 3 -0.41 -8.25 -22.03
N THR A 4 -0.04 -8.50 -20.77
CA THR A 4 0.84 -9.60 -20.38
C THR A 4 -0.01 -10.83 -20.09
N LYS A 5 -0.39 -11.59 -21.13
CA LYS A 5 -1.34 -12.72 -21.02
C LYS A 5 -0.95 -13.76 -19.96
N TYR A 6 0.35 -14.06 -19.84
CA TYR A 6 0.85 -14.98 -18.82
C TYR A 6 0.60 -14.47 -17.40
N LEU A 7 0.85 -13.18 -17.12
CA LEU A 7 0.58 -12.64 -15.79
C LEU A 7 -0.92 -12.61 -15.50
N MET A 8 -1.74 -12.32 -16.51
CA MET A 8 -3.20 -12.36 -16.39
C MET A 8 -3.71 -13.76 -16.04
N SER A 9 -3.19 -14.83 -16.67
CA SER A 9 -3.59 -16.20 -16.36
C SER A 9 -3.09 -16.70 -15.00
N LYS A 10 -2.21 -15.96 -14.34
CA LYS A 10 -1.73 -16.24 -12.98
C LYS A 10 -2.46 -15.45 -11.90
N ILE A 11 -3.39 -14.58 -12.28
CA ILE A 11 -4.22 -13.88 -11.30
C ILE A 11 -5.11 -14.93 -10.63
N ASP A 12 -4.90 -15.11 -9.33
CA ASP A 12 -5.78 -15.88 -8.47
C ASP A 12 -6.78 -14.92 -7.85
N SER A 13 -8.06 -15.07 -8.21
CA SER A 13 -9.16 -14.28 -7.67
C SER A 13 -9.38 -14.51 -6.17
N ASN A 14 -8.83 -15.58 -5.60
CA ASN A 14 -8.89 -15.84 -4.17
C ASN A 14 -7.78 -15.15 -3.37
N LEU A 15 -6.78 -14.57 -4.05
CA LEU A 15 -5.68 -13.86 -3.41
C LEU A 15 -5.85 -12.34 -3.55
N PRO A 16 -6.10 -11.62 -2.44
CA PRO A 16 -6.34 -10.20 -2.50
C PRO A 16 -5.17 -9.47 -3.16
N GLY A 17 -5.48 -8.55 -4.07
CA GLY A 17 -4.49 -7.86 -4.90
C GLY A 17 -4.56 -6.35 -4.76
N CYS A 18 -3.39 -5.70 -4.65
CA CYS A 18 -3.27 -4.25 -4.77
C CYS A 18 -2.88 -3.88 -6.21
N TYR A 19 -3.82 -3.33 -6.96
CA TYR A 19 -3.61 -2.90 -8.33
C TYR A 19 -3.26 -1.41 -8.39
N HIS A 20 -2.61 -0.99 -9.47
CA HIS A 20 -2.11 0.36 -9.68
C HIS A 20 -2.46 0.80 -11.08
N LEU A 21 -3.14 1.94 -11.18
CA LEU A 21 -3.43 2.61 -12.45
C LEU A 21 -2.66 3.95 -12.47
N ASP A 22 -1.94 4.20 -13.55
CA ASP A 22 -1.28 5.49 -13.77
C ASP A 22 -1.18 5.79 -15.27
N ALA A 23 -1.26 7.07 -15.60
CA ALA A 23 -1.06 7.57 -16.95
C ALA A 23 0.31 8.25 -17.06
N THR A 24 1.07 7.88 -18.09
CA THR A 24 2.40 8.44 -18.32
C THR A 24 2.54 9.06 -19.70
N TYR A 25 3.01 10.31 -19.71
CA TYR A 25 3.22 11.12 -20.91
C TYR A 25 4.68 11.13 -21.38
N LYS A 26 4.92 11.84 -22.49
CA LYS A 26 6.24 12.06 -23.11
C LYS A 26 6.88 10.78 -23.67
N LEU A 27 6.05 9.84 -24.10
CA LEU A 27 6.46 8.59 -24.78
C LEU A 27 6.15 8.64 -26.28
N ILE A 28 5.05 9.27 -26.65
CA ILE A 28 4.55 9.38 -28.03
C ILE A 28 4.70 10.83 -28.50
N LYS A 29 5.01 11.05 -29.80
CA LYS A 29 5.21 12.38 -30.39
C LYS A 29 4.02 13.32 -30.22
N ASN A 30 2.80 12.80 -30.41
CA ASN A 30 1.55 13.57 -30.35
C ASN A 30 1.06 13.83 -28.92
N GLY A 31 1.88 13.54 -27.89
CA GLY A 31 1.52 13.80 -26.50
C GLY A 31 0.55 12.79 -25.87
N ILE A 32 0.06 11.83 -26.66
CA ILE A 32 -0.91 10.81 -26.22
C ILE A 32 -0.37 10.02 -25.01
N PRO A 33 -1.15 9.91 -23.92
CA PRO A 33 -0.76 9.17 -22.73
C PRO A 33 -0.74 7.66 -22.96
N LEU A 34 0.17 7.00 -22.25
CA LEU A 34 0.08 5.57 -22.00
C LEU A 34 -0.53 5.36 -20.61
N VAL A 35 -1.69 4.72 -20.56
CA VAL A 35 -2.28 4.19 -19.34
C VAL A 35 -1.70 2.82 -19.06
N VAL A 36 -1.25 2.61 -17.83
CA VAL A 36 -0.66 1.34 -17.37
C VAL A 36 -1.48 0.82 -16.20
N LEU A 37 -1.80 -0.47 -16.22
CA LEU A 37 -2.36 -1.21 -15.08
C LEU A 37 -1.36 -2.29 -14.66
N GLY A 38 -1.09 -2.36 -13.36
CA GLY A 38 -0.23 -3.39 -12.78
C GLY A 38 -0.66 -3.81 -11.38
N ARG A 39 -0.12 -4.93 -10.89
CA ARG A 39 -0.29 -5.42 -9.51
C ARG A 39 1.02 -5.24 -8.75
N THR A 40 0.94 -4.91 -7.47
CA THR A 40 2.11 -4.75 -6.60
C THR A 40 2.22 -5.90 -5.61
N ASP A 41 3.28 -6.68 -5.75
CA ASP A 41 3.94 -7.51 -4.74
C ASP A 41 5.47 -7.32 -4.93
N ASP A 42 5.95 -7.70 -6.11
CA ASP A 42 6.87 -6.90 -6.94
C ASP A 42 6.02 -6.20 -8.01
N PHE A 43 6.44 -5.07 -8.60
CA PHE A 43 5.57 -4.43 -9.61
C PHE A 43 5.46 -5.27 -10.89
N HIS A 44 4.24 -5.74 -11.21
CA HIS A 44 3.93 -6.58 -12.35
C HIS A 44 2.99 -5.85 -13.33
N PRO A 45 3.45 -5.46 -14.53
CA PRO A 45 2.60 -4.79 -15.50
C PRO A 45 1.65 -5.78 -16.18
N LEU A 46 0.35 -5.59 -15.98
CA LEU A 46 -0.70 -6.46 -16.51
C LEU A 46 -1.15 -6.03 -17.91
N GLY A 47 -1.26 -4.73 -18.14
CA GLY A 47 -1.62 -4.21 -19.45
C GLY A 47 -1.41 -2.72 -19.63
N PHE A 48 -1.52 -2.34 -20.90
CA PHE A 48 -1.16 -1.05 -21.45
C PHE A 48 -2.26 -0.59 -22.41
N CYS A 49 -2.65 0.67 -22.30
CA CYS A 49 -3.54 1.32 -23.26
C CYS A 49 -2.94 2.65 -23.69
N ILE A 50 -3.01 2.95 -24.99
CA ILE A 50 -2.75 4.28 -25.51
C ILE A 50 -4.13 4.94 -25.57
N SER A 51 -4.39 5.88 -24.66
CA SER A 51 -5.68 6.57 -24.56
C SER A 51 -5.55 7.96 -25.17
N SER A 52 -6.52 8.37 -26.00
CA SER A 52 -6.45 9.66 -26.68
C SER A 52 -6.95 10.82 -25.82
N ASN A 53 -8.00 10.61 -25.01
CA ASN A 53 -8.73 11.68 -24.35
C ASN A 53 -8.83 11.53 -22.81
N GLU A 54 -8.39 10.40 -22.23
CA GLU A 54 -8.48 10.11 -20.79
C GLU A 54 -9.90 10.34 -20.21
N GLN A 55 -10.91 10.08 -21.04
CA GLN A 55 -12.31 10.17 -20.68
C GLN A 55 -12.77 8.90 -19.96
N GLU A 56 -13.93 8.99 -19.31
CA GLU A 56 -14.47 7.87 -18.55
C GLU A 56 -14.66 6.62 -19.43
N ILE A 57 -15.13 6.82 -20.66
CA ILE A 57 -15.30 5.75 -21.64
C ILE A 57 -13.97 5.07 -22.01
N ASP A 58 -12.86 5.82 -22.10
CA ASP A 58 -11.54 5.25 -22.42
C ASP A 58 -11.09 4.27 -21.32
N TYR A 59 -11.36 4.59 -20.06
CA TYR A 59 -11.04 3.71 -18.93
C TYR A 59 -12.02 2.54 -18.83
N GLN A 60 -13.31 2.73 -19.12
CA GLN A 60 -14.29 1.64 -19.17
C GLN A 60 -13.89 0.61 -20.22
N GLU A 61 -13.55 1.04 -21.44
CA GLU A 61 -13.06 0.14 -22.49
C GLU A 61 -11.77 -0.56 -22.09
N PHE A 62 -10.87 0.15 -21.40
CA PHE A 62 -9.63 -0.44 -20.89
C PHE A 62 -9.92 -1.56 -19.88
N TYR A 63 -10.80 -1.34 -18.91
CA TYR A 63 -11.21 -2.36 -17.94
C TYR A 63 -12.00 -3.50 -18.56
N GLN A 64 -12.90 -3.21 -19.50
CA GLN A 64 -13.64 -4.22 -20.25
C GLN A 64 -12.70 -5.14 -21.02
N GLY A 65 -11.60 -4.60 -21.54
CA GLY A 65 -10.53 -5.39 -22.15
C GLY A 65 -9.93 -6.44 -21.20
N PHE A 66 -9.70 -6.09 -19.93
CA PHE A 66 -9.22 -7.06 -18.93
C PHE A 66 -10.26 -8.11 -18.58
N ILE A 67 -11.54 -7.72 -18.47
CA ILE A 67 -12.64 -8.65 -18.21
C ILE A 67 -12.76 -9.67 -19.35
N ASN A 68 -12.83 -9.20 -20.58
CA ASN A 68 -12.91 -10.07 -21.76
C ASN A 68 -11.69 -11.02 -21.85
N LEU A 69 -10.50 -10.51 -21.54
CA LEU A 69 -9.29 -11.34 -21.51
C LEU A 69 -9.32 -12.37 -20.38
N SER A 70 -9.86 -12.03 -19.21
CA SER A 70 -9.97 -12.97 -18.09
C SER A 70 -10.90 -14.13 -18.43
N VAL A 71 -12.06 -13.85 -19.04
CA VAL A 71 -13.00 -14.87 -19.54
C VAL A 71 -12.32 -15.78 -20.57
N PHE A 72 -11.58 -15.19 -21.52
CA PHE A 72 -10.84 -15.96 -22.52
C PHE A 72 -9.77 -16.88 -21.91
N LEU A 73 -9.18 -16.49 -20.77
CA LEU A 73 -8.12 -17.24 -20.09
C LEU A 73 -8.65 -18.18 -18.99
N ASP A 74 -9.98 -18.34 -18.87
CA ASP A 74 -10.62 -19.11 -17.80
C ASP A 74 -10.15 -18.67 -16.39
N THR A 75 -10.12 -17.35 -16.19
CA THR A 75 -9.78 -16.69 -14.92
C THR A 75 -10.75 -15.55 -14.66
N VAL A 76 -10.68 -14.94 -13.49
CA VAL A 76 -11.52 -13.81 -13.10
C VAL A 76 -10.64 -12.61 -12.78
N PHE A 77 -10.91 -11.50 -13.46
CA PHE A 77 -10.32 -10.21 -13.13
C PHE A 77 -11.33 -9.35 -12.36
N ASP A 78 -11.23 -9.38 -11.04
CA ASP A 78 -12.06 -8.59 -10.13
C ASP A 78 -11.18 -7.98 -9.02
N PRO A 79 -10.71 -6.73 -9.16
CA PRO A 79 -9.74 -6.15 -8.25
C PRO A 79 -10.41 -5.64 -6.96
N ASP A 80 -9.96 -6.13 -5.80
CA ASP A 80 -10.43 -5.59 -4.50
C ASP A 80 -9.97 -4.14 -4.26
N TYR A 81 -8.74 -3.80 -4.68
CA TYR A 81 -8.13 -2.50 -4.40
C TYR A 81 -7.37 -1.97 -5.62
N VAL A 82 -7.63 -0.71 -5.97
CA VAL A 82 -6.89 0.01 -7.02
C VAL A 82 -6.35 1.31 -6.46
N VAL A 83 -5.03 1.46 -6.48
CA VAL A 83 -4.34 2.71 -6.18
C VAL A 83 -4.27 3.54 -7.46
N GLN A 84 -4.73 4.78 -7.39
CA GLN A 84 -4.61 5.72 -8.50
C GLN A 84 -4.50 7.18 -8.04
N ASP A 85 -4.35 8.04 -9.03
CA ASP A 85 -4.30 9.49 -8.88
C ASP A 85 -5.72 10.07 -8.75
N ALA A 86 -5.78 11.37 -8.44
CA ALA A 86 -7.04 12.07 -8.24
C ALA A 86 -7.66 12.45 -9.60
N TRP A 87 -8.07 11.45 -10.37
CA TRP A 87 -8.68 11.61 -11.70
C TRP A 87 -10.11 11.07 -11.72
N LEU A 88 -11.08 11.95 -11.99
CA LEU A 88 -12.49 11.62 -11.82
C LEU A 88 -13.00 10.62 -12.87
N ALA A 89 -12.51 10.73 -14.11
CA ALA A 89 -12.93 9.84 -15.18
C ALA A 89 -12.53 8.38 -14.91
N SER A 90 -11.32 8.14 -14.41
CA SER A 90 -10.89 6.79 -14.03
C SER A 90 -11.55 6.31 -12.74
N PHE A 91 -11.85 7.20 -11.79
CA PHE A 91 -12.68 6.88 -10.60
C PHE A 91 -14.06 6.36 -11.00
N ASN A 92 -14.77 7.09 -11.87
CA ASN A 92 -16.11 6.74 -12.29
C ASN A 92 -16.13 5.42 -13.07
N ALA A 93 -15.19 5.26 -14.01
CA ALA A 93 -15.06 4.03 -14.79
C ALA A 93 -14.81 2.80 -13.90
N LEU A 94 -13.88 2.91 -12.93
CA LEU A 94 -13.61 1.84 -11.98
C LEU A 94 -14.85 1.50 -11.15
N SER A 95 -15.54 2.52 -10.61
CA SER A 95 -16.71 2.33 -9.74
C SER A 95 -17.90 1.72 -10.48
N LYS A 96 -18.03 1.99 -11.78
CA LYS A 96 -19.06 1.38 -12.64
C LYS A 96 -18.74 -0.06 -12.99
N GLN A 97 -17.47 -0.37 -13.26
CA GLN A 97 -17.06 -1.69 -13.73
C GLN A 97 -16.89 -2.70 -12.58
N PHE A 98 -16.46 -2.24 -11.41
CA PHE A 98 -16.16 -3.07 -10.25
C PHE A 98 -16.77 -2.45 -8.98
N VAL A 99 -17.99 -2.87 -8.65
CA VAL A 99 -18.81 -2.27 -7.57
C VAL A 99 -18.16 -2.43 -6.19
N ASP A 100 -17.54 -3.58 -5.93
CA ASP A 100 -16.90 -3.88 -4.65
C ASP A 100 -15.44 -3.39 -4.55
N CYS A 101 -14.89 -2.86 -5.66
CA CYS A 101 -13.53 -2.38 -5.70
C CYS A 101 -13.35 -1.10 -4.87
N LYS A 102 -12.37 -1.13 -3.96
CA LYS A 102 -11.97 0.03 -3.17
C LYS A 102 -10.85 0.78 -3.86
N LEU A 103 -11.20 1.95 -4.37
CA LEU A 103 -10.22 2.92 -4.81
C LEU A 103 -9.44 3.49 -3.63
N LEU A 104 -8.12 3.39 -3.70
CA LEU A 104 -7.15 3.94 -2.76
C LEU A 104 -6.47 5.16 -3.39
N MET A 105 -6.56 6.31 -2.72
CA MET A 105 -5.94 7.54 -3.20
C MET A 105 -4.45 7.56 -2.85
N CYS A 106 -3.58 7.74 -3.85
CA CYS A 106 -2.14 7.87 -3.65
C CYS A 106 -1.79 9.01 -2.68
N TYR A 107 -1.24 8.66 -1.51
CA TYR A 107 -0.89 9.62 -0.47
C TYR A 107 0.15 10.66 -0.94
N PHE A 108 1.07 10.28 -1.83
CA PHE A 108 2.04 11.22 -2.38
C PHE A 108 1.34 12.36 -3.14
N HIS A 109 0.35 12.03 -3.97
CA HIS A 109 -0.42 13.02 -4.73
C HIS A 109 -1.31 13.89 -3.83
N VAL A 110 -1.87 13.34 -2.74
CA VAL A 110 -2.57 14.13 -1.71
C VAL A 110 -1.62 15.17 -1.11
N ILE A 111 -0.45 14.76 -0.61
CA ILE A 111 0.52 15.69 -0.01
C ILE A 111 1.05 16.69 -1.04
N PHE A 112 1.29 16.26 -2.28
CA PHE A 112 1.77 17.14 -3.34
C PHE A 112 0.75 18.24 -3.64
N ASN A 113 -0.55 17.90 -3.74
CA ASN A 113 -1.60 18.89 -3.97
C ASN A 113 -1.82 19.77 -2.74
N CYS A 114 -1.92 19.20 -1.54
CA CYS A 114 -2.04 19.98 -0.31
C CYS A 114 -0.86 20.95 -0.13
N ARG A 115 0.36 20.57 -0.54
CA ARG A 115 1.55 21.43 -0.46
C ARG A 115 1.45 22.68 -1.32
N LYS A 116 0.73 22.63 -2.44
CA LYS A 116 0.46 23.83 -3.26
C LYS A 116 -0.38 24.84 -2.49
N GLU A 117 -1.26 24.36 -1.61
CA GLU A 117 -2.14 25.20 -0.78
C GLU A 117 -1.45 25.66 0.51
N TYR A 118 -1.06 24.73 1.40
CA TYR A 118 -0.41 25.10 2.66
C TYR A 118 0.98 25.73 2.45
N GLY A 119 1.59 25.55 1.28
CA GLY A 119 2.87 26.18 0.94
C GLY A 119 2.78 27.68 0.68
N LYS A 120 1.56 28.21 0.50
CA LYS A 120 1.29 29.67 0.43
C LYS A 120 1.31 30.32 1.82
N LEU A 121 1.16 29.52 2.88
CA LEU A 121 1.23 29.97 4.26
C LEU A 121 2.68 30.22 4.67
N ASN A 122 2.87 30.86 5.82
CA ASN A 122 4.21 30.97 6.41
C ASN A 122 4.81 29.57 6.70
N LYS A 123 6.14 29.54 6.82
CA LYS A 123 6.91 28.29 6.95
C LYS A 123 6.51 27.46 8.17
N GLU A 124 6.20 28.10 9.28
CA GLU A 124 5.84 27.42 10.54
C GLU A 124 4.47 26.75 10.42
N LEU A 125 3.48 27.47 9.90
CA LEU A 125 2.14 26.95 9.63
C LEU A 125 2.17 25.82 8.60
N ALA A 126 2.97 25.97 7.53
CA ALA A 126 3.15 24.93 6.51
C ALA A 126 3.69 23.61 7.13
N VAL A 127 4.63 23.72 8.08
CA VAL A 127 5.16 22.56 8.81
C VAL A 127 4.09 21.92 9.68
N GLN A 128 3.26 22.71 10.38
CA GLN A 128 2.17 22.18 11.21
C GLN A 128 1.09 21.51 10.36
N CYS A 129 0.66 22.14 9.26
CA CYS A 129 -0.28 21.55 8.31
C CYS A 129 0.20 20.19 7.79
N LYS A 130 1.48 20.10 7.40
CA LYS A 130 2.10 18.84 6.98
C LYS A 130 2.10 17.78 8.10
N LYS A 131 2.31 18.18 9.36
CA LYS A 131 2.22 17.27 10.51
C LYS A 131 0.80 16.75 10.70
N PHE A 132 -0.22 17.58 10.58
CA PHE A 132 -1.63 17.15 10.67
C PHE A 132 -2.01 16.18 9.56
N LEU A 133 -1.64 16.47 8.30
CA LEU A 133 -1.85 15.54 7.18
C LEU A 133 -1.16 14.19 7.45
N ARG A 134 0.07 14.22 7.98
CA ARG A 134 0.78 12.99 8.34
C ARG A 134 0.08 12.23 9.47
N LYS A 135 -0.41 12.90 10.52
CA LYS A 135 -1.18 12.25 11.60
C LYS A 135 -2.42 11.54 11.04
N MET A 136 -3.18 12.22 10.19
CA MET A 136 -4.36 11.64 9.53
C MET A 136 -3.99 10.46 8.63
N HIS A 137 -2.90 10.54 7.84
CA HIS A 137 -2.45 9.43 7.00
C HIS A 137 -2.17 8.16 7.81
N TYR A 138 -1.45 8.32 8.93
CA TYR A 138 -0.99 7.23 9.78
C TYR A 138 -1.99 6.82 10.86
N SER A 139 -3.24 7.29 10.77
CA SER A 139 -4.30 6.87 11.68
C SER A 139 -4.53 5.35 11.56
N ILE A 140 -4.62 4.68 12.70
CA ILE A 140 -4.73 3.20 12.75
C ILE A 140 -6.17 2.70 12.57
N ASP A 141 -7.15 3.55 12.88
CA ASP A 141 -8.57 3.29 12.73
C ASP A 141 -9.33 4.61 12.50
N LEU A 142 -10.65 4.51 12.34
CA LEU A 142 -11.52 5.68 12.12
C LEU A 142 -11.55 6.62 13.34
N LYS A 143 -11.51 6.08 14.57
CA LYS A 143 -11.55 6.87 15.81
C LYS A 143 -10.29 7.74 15.95
N ASP A 144 -9.13 7.18 15.62
CA ASP A 144 -7.86 7.90 15.57
C ASP A 144 -7.88 8.96 14.46
N MET A 145 -8.44 8.65 13.29
CA MET A 145 -8.60 9.62 12.20
C MET A 145 -9.44 10.81 12.64
N GLU A 146 -10.62 10.56 13.22
CA GLU A 146 -11.52 11.61 13.71
C GLU A 146 -10.88 12.47 14.79
N ARG A 147 -10.12 11.86 15.72
CA ARG A 147 -9.35 12.61 16.72
C ARG A 147 -8.34 13.54 16.06
N ASN A 148 -7.52 13.00 15.15
CA ASN A 148 -6.51 13.79 14.43
C ASN A 148 -7.15 14.91 13.59
N PHE A 149 -8.32 14.66 13.02
CA PHE A 149 -9.07 15.66 12.25
C PHE A 149 -9.70 16.74 13.13
N ARG A 150 -10.20 16.39 14.33
CA ARG A 150 -10.67 17.37 15.32
C ARG A 150 -9.53 18.28 15.78
N GLU A 151 -8.37 17.73 16.09
CA GLU A 151 -7.18 18.54 16.43
C GLU A 151 -6.81 19.51 15.29
N PHE A 152 -6.85 19.04 14.04
CA PHE A 152 -6.58 19.90 12.88
C PHE A 152 -7.64 20.99 12.72
N LYS A 153 -8.92 20.68 12.95
CA LYS A 153 -10.02 21.66 12.92
C LYS A 153 -9.78 22.79 13.92
N GLU A 154 -9.49 22.45 15.18
CA GLU A 154 -9.24 23.45 16.23
C GLU A 154 -8.05 24.33 15.89
N PHE A 155 -6.92 23.73 15.47
CA PHE A 155 -5.77 24.49 14.98
C PHE A 155 -6.13 25.41 13.81
N SER A 156 -6.92 24.93 12.85
CA SER A 156 -7.19 25.69 11.63
C SER A 156 -8.02 26.96 11.82
N LYS A 157 -8.81 27.07 12.89
CA LYS A 157 -9.71 28.21 13.15
C LYS A 157 -8.97 29.55 13.15
N GLU A 158 -7.78 29.58 13.74
CA GLU A 158 -6.98 30.80 13.89
C GLU A 158 -5.80 30.87 12.91
N ASN A 159 -5.52 29.77 12.19
CA ASN A 159 -4.26 29.61 11.46
C ASN A 159 -4.41 29.40 9.96
N CYS A 160 -5.40 28.61 9.51
CA CYS A 160 -5.48 28.15 8.12
C CYS A 160 -6.86 27.59 7.73
N GLN A 161 -7.92 28.34 8.01
CA GLN A 161 -9.30 27.87 7.84
C GLN A 161 -9.64 27.44 6.40
N ASP A 162 -9.20 28.20 5.39
CA ASP A 162 -9.43 27.85 3.98
C ASP A 162 -8.75 26.53 3.61
N PHE A 163 -7.54 26.31 4.10
CA PHE A 163 -6.82 25.06 3.88
C PHE A 163 -7.53 23.88 4.55
N TYR A 164 -8.09 24.08 5.74
CA TYR A 164 -8.92 23.05 6.39
C TYR A 164 -10.14 22.68 5.54
N PHE A 165 -10.87 23.67 5.01
CA PHE A 165 -12.04 23.39 4.16
C PHE A 165 -11.65 22.70 2.85
N ASN A 166 -10.53 23.11 2.24
CA ASN A 166 -9.97 22.41 1.08
C ASN A 166 -9.71 20.93 1.41
N VAL A 167 -9.04 20.63 2.52
CA VAL A 167 -8.75 19.27 2.95
C VAL A 167 -10.02 18.47 3.25
N LYS A 168 -10.97 19.06 3.97
CA LYS A 168 -12.24 18.43 4.31
C LYS A 168 -13.03 18.04 3.06
N ASN A 169 -13.19 18.99 2.14
CA ASN A 169 -14.05 18.81 0.98
C ASN A 169 -13.41 17.87 -0.05
N GLN A 170 -12.13 18.07 -0.36
CA GLN A 170 -11.47 17.30 -1.42
C GLN A 170 -10.97 15.93 -0.95
N TRP A 171 -10.37 15.87 0.24
CA TRP A 171 -9.58 14.71 0.67
C TRP A 171 -10.21 13.89 1.80
N LEU A 172 -11.35 14.31 2.37
CA LEU A 172 -12.03 13.56 3.43
C LEU A 172 -13.48 13.21 3.10
N THR A 173 -14.19 14.07 2.38
CA THR A 173 -15.60 13.84 1.99
C THR A 173 -15.77 13.54 0.51
N GLY A 174 -14.84 13.97 -0.34
CA GLY A 174 -14.84 13.68 -1.78
C GLY A 174 -14.51 12.21 -2.14
N PRO A 175 -14.54 11.89 -3.44
CA PRO A 175 -14.30 10.53 -3.96
C PRO A 175 -12.89 9.98 -3.65
N PHE A 176 -11.93 10.86 -3.44
CA PHE A 176 -10.52 10.53 -3.21
C PHE A 176 -10.14 10.52 -1.72
N ASN A 177 -11.07 10.14 -0.85
CA ASN A 177 -10.89 10.22 0.60
C ASN A 177 -10.07 9.07 1.22
N ARG A 178 -9.83 7.98 0.49
CA ARG A 178 -9.17 6.77 1.00
C ARG A 178 -7.63 6.80 0.84
N TRP A 179 -6.97 7.71 1.53
CA TRP A 179 -5.49 7.82 1.53
C TRP A 179 -4.84 7.46 2.86
N GLN A 180 -5.62 7.17 3.90
CA GLN A 180 -5.15 6.75 5.22
C GLN A 180 -4.84 5.24 5.23
N ILE A 181 -3.87 4.83 6.03
CA ILE A 181 -3.39 3.44 6.06
C ILE A 181 -4.44 2.44 6.57
N PHE A 182 -5.46 2.89 7.30
CA PHE A 182 -6.50 2.00 7.82
C PHE A 182 -7.51 1.58 6.75
N ASN A 183 -7.61 2.28 5.62
CA ASN A 183 -8.60 1.98 4.55
C ASN A 183 -8.25 0.77 3.67
N ARG A 184 -7.15 0.08 3.98
CA ARG A 184 -6.63 -1.03 3.19
C ARG A 184 -6.12 -2.16 4.08
N PRO A 185 -5.89 -3.35 3.52
CA PRO A 185 -5.18 -4.43 4.19
C PRO A 185 -3.74 -4.03 4.53
N GLU A 186 -3.20 -4.68 5.55
CA GLU A 186 -1.81 -4.50 5.95
C GLU A 186 -0.86 -4.83 4.81
N GLY A 187 0.19 -4.02 4.65
CA GLY A 187 1.25 -4.27 3.66
C GLY A 187 0.92 -3.84 2.23
N PHE A 188 -0.35 -3.51 1.93
CA PHE A 188 -0.73 -2.99 0.61
C PHE A 188 -0.14 -1.58 0.40
N ALA A 189 -0.04 -1.12 -0.85
CA ALA A 189 0.65 0.13 -1.16
C ALA A 189 -0.09 1.39 -0.66
N CYS A 190 0.67 2.41 -0.21
CA CYS A 190 0.15 3.78 0.12
C CYS A 190 0.15 4.73 -1.07
N THR A 191 0.97 4.41 -2.06
CA THR A 191 1.37 5.34 -3.10
C THR A 191 1.46 4.60 -4.41
N ASN A 192 1.38 5.36 -5.50
CA ASN A 192 1.62 4.88 -6.85
C ASN A 192 3.12 4.74 -7.18
N SER A 193 3.98 4.74 -6.17
CA SER A 193 5.44 4.69 -6.37
C SER A 193 5.93 3.45 -7.15
N PRO A 194 5.34 2.25 -7.02
CA PRO A 194 5.69 1.09 -7.85
C PRO A 194 5.49 1.37 -9.35
N ILE A 195 4.30 1.84 -9.73
CA ILE A 195 3.97 2.12 -11.13
C ILE A 195 4.71 3.35 -11.66
N GLU A 196 4.92 4.40 -10.86
CA GLU A 196 5.74 5.56 -11.25
C GLU A 196 7.19 5.14 -11.56
N SER A 197 7.74 4.21 -10.77
CA SER A 197 9.08 3.67 -10.98
C SER A 197 9.16 2.85 -12.25
N PHE A 198 8.10 2.09 -12.55
CA PHE A 198 7.98 1.36 -13.81
C PHE A 198 7.78 2.31 -15.01
N ASN A 199 6.98 3.36 -14.89
CA ASN A 199 6.82 4.39 -15.91
C ASN A 199 8.16 5.10 -16.21
N ARG A 200 8.98 5.32 -15.17
CA ARG A 200 10.37 5.80 -15.34
C ARG A 200 11.26 4.77 -16.04
N LEU A 201 11.08 3.48 -15.77
CA LEU A 201 11.79 2.40 -16.46
C LEU A 201 11.44 2.36 -17.95
N ILE A 202 10.17 2.49 -18.33
CA ILE A 202 9.73 2.61 -19.73
C ILE A 202 10.50 3.74 -20.42
N LYS A 203 10.44 4.94 -19.84
CA LYS A 203 11.12 6.13 -20.39
C LYS A 203 12.62 5.93 -20.50
N ARG A 204 13.26 5.39 -19.45
CA ARG A 204 14.73 5.27 -19.41
C ARG A 204 15.26 4.17 -20.32
N THR A 205 14.68 2.99 -20.24
CA THR A 205 15.25 1.77 -20.83
C THR A 205 14.65 1.46 -22.19
N PHE A 206 13.33 1.58 -22.33
CA PHE A 206 12.63 1.11 -23.52
C PHE A 206 12.55 2.18 -24.61
N THR A 207 12.30 3.43 -24.26
CA THR A 207 12.27 4.54 -25.23
C THR A 207 13.53 5.40 -25.23
N LYS A 208 14.45 5.19 -24.26
CA LYS A 208 15.65 6.02 -24.07
C LYS A 208 15.33 7.53 -24.05
N LYS A 209 14.20 7.88 -23.44
CA LYS A 209 13.60 9.21 -23.34
C LYS A 209 13.25 9.87 -24.69
N LYS A 210 13.24 9.11 -25.79
CA LYS A 210 12.78 9.58 -27.10
C LYS A 210 11.27 9.45 -27.21
N ARG A 211 10.65 10.42 -27.91
CA ARG A 211 9.24 10.34 -28.29
C ARG A 211 9.12 9.58 -29.61
N MET A 212 8.29 8.56 -29.62
CA MET A 212 8.13 7.63 -30.75
C MET A 212 6.82 7.89 -31.50
N PHE A 213 6.70 7.41 -32.74
CA PHE A 213 5.38 7.34 -33.38
C PHE A 213 4.56 6.22 -32.73
N VAL A 214 3.23 6.29 -32.84
CA VAL A 214 2.32 5.35 -32.18
C VAL A 214 2.64 3.91 -32.56
N LEU A 215 2.81 3.63 -33.86
CA LEU A 215 3.11 2.28 -34.36
C LEU A 215 4.43 1.73 -33.78
N ASP A 216 5.49 2.53 -33.79
CA ASP A 216 6.79 2.14 -33.21
C ASP A 216 6.65 1.87 -31.71
N PHE A 217 5.85 2.69 -31.02
CA PHE A 217 5.63 2.54 -29.58
C PHE A 217 4.82 1.29 -29.25
N VAL A 218 3.84 0.91 -30.08
CA VAL A 218 3.12 -0.37 -29.94
C VAL A 218 4.10 -1.55 -30.02
N GLN A 219 5.08 -1.51 -30.92
CA GLN A 219 6.12 -2.54 -30.98
C GLN A 219 6.95 -2.62 -29.70
N VAL A 220 7.24 -1.47 -29.06
CA VAL A 220 7.90 -1.43 -27.75
C VAL A 220 7.01 -2.06 -26.66
N LEU A 221 5.72 -1.75 -26.63
CA LEU A 221 4.77 -2.34 -25.67
C LEU A 221 4.68 -3.86 -25.82
N LEU A 222 4.63 -4.37 -27.05
CA LEU A 222 4.64 -5.81 -27.33
C LEU A 222 5.92 -6.48 -26.81
N ARG A 223 7.09 -5.84 -26.95
CA ARG A 223 8.36 -6.35 -26.40
C ARG A 223 8.35 -6.35 -24.87
N ILE A 224 7.80 -5.32 -24.23
CA ILE A 224 7.64 -5.26 -22.77
C ILE A 224 6.72 -6.40 -22.30
N ALA A 225 5.54 -6.53 -22.90
CA ALA A 225 4.58 -7.59 -22.56
C ALA A 225 5.19 -8.99 -22.73
N ARG A 226 5.94 -9.22 -23.82
CA ARG A 226 6.65 -10.48 -24.05
C ARG A 226 7.71 -10.74 -22.99
N TYR A 227 8.52 -9.74 -22.64
CA TYR A 227 9.54 -9.87 -21.60
C TYR A 227 8.92 -10.27 -20.24
N TYR A 228 7.87 -9.57 -19.81
CA TYR A 228 7.21 -9.89 -18.53
C TYR A 228 6.42 -11.19 -18.57
N SER A 229 5.96 -11.63 -19.75
CA SER A 229 5.36 -12.96 -19.91
C SER A 229 6.38 -14.08 -19.77
N ILE A 230 7.61 -13.90 -20.25
CA ILE A 230 8.68 -14.92 -20.21
C ILE A 230 9.37 -14.95 -18.84
N LYS A 231 9.44 -13.81 -18.14
CA LYS A 231 10.10 -13.71 -16.83
C LYS A 231 9.51 -14.67 -15.79
N ASN A 232 8.31 -15.24 -16.04
CA ASN A 232 7.65 -16.23 -15.18
C ASN A 232 7.59 -15.82 -13.70
N SER A 233 7.45 -14.52 -13.43
CA SER A 233 7.38 -14.02 -12.06
C SER A 233 6.09 -14.48 -11.39
N THR A 234 6.19 -14.89 -10.12
CA THR A 234 5.05 -15.28 -9.31
C THR A 234 4.59 -14.11 -8.43
N PHE A 235 3.31 -14.06 -8.12
CA PHE A 235 2.79 -13.12 -7.14
C PHE A 235 3.23 -13.55 -5.74
N HIS A 236 3.82 -12.62 -4.99
CA HIS A 236 4.32 -12.89 -3.64
C HIS A 236 3.29 -12.47 -2.61
N THR A 237 2.80 -13.41 -1.80
CA THR A 237 1.80 -13.12 -0.76
C THR A 237 2.40 -12.66 0.57
N LYS A 238 3.73 -12.74 0.73
CA LYS A 238 4.41 -12.43 1.99
C LYS A 238 5.11 -11.07 1.93
N PRO A 239 4.82 -10.16 2.88
CA PRO A 239 5.51 -8.88 2.95
C PRO A 239 7.01 -9.09 3.21
N VAL A 240 7.84 -8.19 2.66
CA VAL A 240 9.29 -8.17 2.88
C VAL A 240 9.64 -6.99 3.80
N PRO A 241 10.42 -7.21 4.87
CA PRO A 241 10.77 -6.13 5.79
C PRO A 241 11.65 -5.07 5.14
N SER A 242 11.23 -3.81 5.26
CA SER A 242 12.04 -2.66 4.83
C SER A 242 13.34 -2.54 5.64
N SER A 243 14.36 -1.88 5.10
CA SER A 243 15.62 -1.63 5.84
C SER A 243 15.39 -0.91 7.17
N LYS A 244 14.40 -0.01 7.21
CA LYS A 244 14.00 0.69 8.46
C LYS A 244 13.39 -0.27 9.48
N ALA A 245 12.51 -1.18 9.05
CA ALA A 245 11.93 -2.19 9.92
C ALA A 245 13.02 -3.13 10.47
N LYS A 246 13.98 -3.55 9.63
CA LYS A 246 15.12 -4.37 10.06
C LYS A 246 15.97 -3.68 11.12
N LEU A 247 16.37 -2.43 10.88
CA LEU A 247 17.15 -1.64 11.84
C LEU A 247 16.40 -1.43 13.17
N ALA A 248 15.11 -1.14 13.10
CA ALA A 248 14.26 -1.04 14.28
C ALA A 248 14.18 -2.38 15.02
N GLY A 249 14.05 -3.49 14.30
CA GLY A 249 14.08 -4.84 14.89
C GLY A 249 15.33 -5.11 15.70
N VAL A 250 16.51 -4.80 15.14
CA VAL A 250 17.80 -4.93 15.84
C VAL A 250 17.89 -4.01 17.06
N LYS A 251 17.37 -2.77 16.96
CA LYS A 251 17.30 -1.84 18.09
C LYS A 251 16.46 -2.43 19.22
N TYR A 252 15.30 -3.00 18.88
CA TYR A 252 14.29 -3.46 19.82
C TYR A 252 14.54 -4.86 20.36
N SER A 253 15.40 -5.68 19.75
CA SER A 253 15.73 -7.06 20.19
C SER A 253 16.54 -7.12 21.50
N LYS A 254 16.33 -6.17 22.42
CA LYS A 254 16.86 -6.12 23.77
C LYS A 254 15.73 -6.40 24.75
N LYS A 255 15.98 -7.24 25.78
CA LYS A 255 14.95 -7.75 26.70
C LYS A 255 14.09 -6.68 27.37
N GLY A 256 14.63 -5.47 27.60
CA GLY A 256 13.96 -4.41 28.35
C GLY A 256 12.68 -3.87 27.73
N TYR A 257 12.46 -4.05 26.42
CA TYR A 257 11.31 -3.47 25.74
C TYR A 257 10.06 -4.36 25.76
N PHE A 258 10.19 -5.67 26.02
CA PHE A 258 9.10 -6.63 25.83
C PHE A 258 8.70 -7.31 27.14
N LYS A 259 7.40 -7.29 27.43
CA LYS A 259 6.79 -7.98 28.58
C LYS A 259 5.71 -8.95 28.09
N LYS A 260 5.75 -10.20 28.54
CA LYS A 260 4.68 -11.16 28.26
C LYS A 260 3.43 -10.78 29.06
N CYS A 261 2.30 -10.65 28.38
CA CYS A 261 1.01 -10.24 28.98
C CYS A 261 -0.10 -11.27 28.78
N GLY A 262 0.10 -12.29 27.95
CA GLY A 262 -0.82 -13.40 27.75
C GLY A 262 -0.11 -14.62 27.17
N LYS A 263 -0.87 -15.68 26.83
CA LYS A 263 -0.31 -16.94 26.29
C LYS A 263 0.59 -16.68 25.09
N ASN A 264 0.10 -15.89 24.14
CA ASN A 264 0.75 -15.53 22.87
C ASN A 264 0.79 -14.00 22.65
N ILE A 265 0.68 -13.22 23.72
CA ILE A 265 0.62 -11.75 23.65
C ILE A 265 1.78 -11.15 24.41
N TYR A 266 2.53 -10.30 23.72
CA TYR A 266 3.62 -9.49 24.27
C TYR A 266 3.27 -8.02 24.15
N LYS A 267 3.61 -7.26 25.19
CA LYS A 267 3.56 -5.82 25.21
C LYS A 267 4.95 -5.27 24.95
N PHE A 268 5.07 -4.38 23.99
CA PHE A 268 6.25 -3.58 23.73
C PHE A 268 6.03 -2.19 24.35
N SER A 269 7.06 -1.64 25.01
CA SER A 269 7.01 -0.30 25.62
C SER A 269 8.28 0.51 25.29
N ASP A 270 8.17 1.54 24.45
CA ASP A 270 9.22 2.55 24.15
C ASP A 270 8.54 3.90 23.83
N ASN A 271 8.37 4.77 24.82
CA ASN A 271 7.56 6.01 24.78
C ASN A 271 6.05 5.82 24.44
N GLU A 272 5.71 4.82 23.65
CA GLU A 272 4.39 4.34 23.28
C GLU A 272 4.31 2.83 23.60
N GLU A 273 3.10 2.32 23.79
CA GLU A 273 2.86 0.92 24.11
C GLU A 273 2.14 0.20 22.98
N PHE A 274 2.64 -0.97 22.58
CA PHE A 274 2.08 -1.79 21.51
C PHE A 274 1.86 -3.22 21.96
N LEU A 275 0.79 -3.83 21.46
CA LEU A 275 0.49 -5.24 21.65
C LEU A 275 0.92 -6.02 20.41
N ILE A 276 1.54 -7.17 20.65
CA ILE A 276 2.07 -8.08 19.63
C ILE A 276 1.51 -9.47 19.90
N ASN A 277 0.84 -10.02 18.90
CA ASN A 277 0.36 -11.39 18.91
C ASN A 277 1.30 -12.25 18.06
N ILE A 278 1.95 -13.23 18.69
CA ILE A 278 2.95 -14.06 18.02
C ILE A 278 2.35 -15.23 17.23
N THR A 279 1.11 -15.62 17.55
CA THR A 279 0.38 -16.65 16.79
C THR A 279 -0.01 -16.11 15.43
N ASP A 280 -0.63 -14.94 15.44
CA ASP A 280 -1.12 -14.30 14.21
C ASP A 280 -0.03 -13.45 13.53
N LYS A 281 1.14 -13.31 14.19
CA LYS A 281 2.25 -12.45 13.77
C LYS A 281 1.82 -11.00 13.54
N MET A 282 0.96 -10.49 14.42
CA MET A 282 0.36 -9.15 14.32
C MET A 282 0.90 -8.17 15.35
N CYS A 283 0.92 -6.89 15.02
CA CYS A 283 1.22 -5.80 15.95
C CYS A 283 0.27 -4.62 15.72
N ASN A 284 -0.25 -4.01 16.79
CA ASN A 284 -1.19 -2.88 16.69
C ASN A 284 -0.51 -1.52 16.38
N CYS A 285 0.77 -1.49 16.02
CA CYS A 285 1.47 -0.24 15.69
C CYS A 285 1.19 0.20 14.25
N LYS A 286 1.25 1.53 14.00
CA LYS A 286 1.09 2.13 12.67
C LYS A 286 2.03 1.58 11.59
N TYR A 287 3.24 1.13 11.96
CA TYR A 287 4.20 0.56 11.02
C TYR A 287 3.76 -0.83 10.54
N PHE A 288 3.21 -1.65 11.43
CA PHE A 288 2.65 -2.94 11.05
C PHE A 288 1.42 -2.74 10.18
N ARG A 289 0.51 -1.83 10.57
CA ARG A 289 -0.66 -1.52 9.75
C ARG A 289 -0.27 -1.10 8.33
N LYS A 290 0.80 -0.32 8.20
CA LYS A 290 1.30 0.15 6.91
C LYS A 290 1.97 -0.96 6.09
N ASP A 291 2.92 -1.67 6.67
CA ASP A 291 3.90 -2.49 5.94
C ASP A 291 3.70 -4.01 6.16
N ALA A 292 2.68 -4.42 6.94
CA ALA A 292 2.44 -5.78 7.45
C ALA A 292 3.61 -6.42 8.23
N ILE A 293 4.73 -5.70 8.39
CA ILE A 293 5.88 -6.07 9.20
C ILE A 293 6.41 -4.80 9.87
N CYS A 294 6.71 -4.89 11.16
CA CYS A 294 7.29 -3.79 11.92
C CYS A 294 8.55 -4.21 12.68
N GLY A 295 9.33 -3.22 13.14
CA GLY A 295 10.48 -3.47 13.99
C GLY A 295 10.13 -4.20 15.29
N HIS A 296 8.96 -3.96 15.88
CA HIS A 296 8.56 -4.64 17.12
C HIS A 296 8.40 -6.14 16.92
N LEU A 297 7.75 -6.56 15.82
CA LEU A 297 7.56 -7.97 15.49
C LEU A 297 8.90 -8.65 15.18
N LEU A 298 9.77 -7.98 14.40
CA LEU A 298 11.10 -8.50 14.07
C LEU A 298 11.99 -8.63 15.32
N GLY A 299 11.98 -7.62 16.20
CA GLY A 299 12.75 -7.62 17.44
C GLY A 299 12.26 -8.69 18.42
N LEU A 300 10.94 -8.88 18.54
CA LEU A 300 10.37 -9.92 19.38
C LEU A 300 10.68 -11.32 18.83
N ASN A 301 10.54 -11.55 17.53
CA ASN A 301 10.88 -12.84 16.92
C ASN A 301 12.34 -13.19 17.17
N SER A 302 13.26 -12.24 16.97
CA SER A 302 14.69 -12.43 17.25
C SER A 302 14.96 -12.81 18.71
N LEU A 303 14.18 -12.29 19.65
CA LEU A 303 14.28 -12.65 21.05
C LEU A 303 13.67 -14.04 21.32
N LEU A 304 12.53 -14.38 20.74
CA LEU A 304 11.88 -15.69 20.91
C LEU A 304 12.70 -16.85 20.33
N ASP A 305 13.44 -16.58 19.25
CA ASP A 305 14.41 -17.52 18.68
C ASP A 305 15.63 -17.73 19.61
N ASN A 306 15.80 -16.86 20.62
CA ASN A 306 16.84 -16.99 21.63
C ASN A 306 16.30 -17.72 22.88
N ASP A 307 16.84 -18.92 23.13
CA ASP A 307 16.50 -19.79 24.26
C ASP A 307 16.52 -19.10 25.63
N ASN A 308 17.32 -18.03 25.79
CA ASN A 308 17.45 -17.29 27.06
C ASN A 308 16.32 -16.27 27.31
N PHE A 309 15.46 -15.99 26.33
CA PHE A 309 14.33 -15.07 26.48
C PHE A 309 13.00 -15.79 26.69
N VAL A 310 12.84 -16.97 26.07
CA VAL A 310 11.74 -17.86 26.36
C VAL A 310 11.98 -18.43 27.75
N ASN A 311 11.42 -17.79 28.78
CA ASN A 311 11.30 -18.40 30.10
C ASN A 311 10.61 -19.75 29.91
N LYS A 312 11.39 -20.84 29.78
CA LYS A 312 10.89 -22.20 29.82
C LYS A 312 10.07 -22.29 31.12
N PRO A 313 8.85 -22.86 31.10
CA PRO A 313 8.20 -23.22 32.35
C PRO A 313 9.23 -24.03 33.15
N LYS A 314 9.44 -23.68 34.43
CA LYS A 314 10.41 -24.40 35.28
C LYS A 314 10.16 -25.90 35.12
N LYS A 315 11.07 -26.60 34.43
CA LYS A 315 11.15 -28.07 34.41
C LYS A 315 11.48 -28.52 35.83
N GLY A 316 10.47 -28.52 36.69
CA GLY A 316 10.63 -28.74 38.13
C GLY A 316 9.32 -29.01 38.87
N ALA A 317 8.17 -28.63 38.32
CA ALA A 317 6.88 -28.88 38.96
C ALA A 317 6.26 -30.27 38.67
N GLN A 318 6.79 -31.05 37.73
CA GLN A 318 6.28 -32.40 37.41
C GLN A 318 7.03 -33.56 38.10
N LYS A 319 8.08 -33.28 38.89
CA LYS A 319 8.79 -34.32 39.67
C LYS A 319 8.40 -34.38 41.16
N LYS A 320 7.55 -33.48 41.66
CA LYS A 320 7.05 -33.53 43.05
C LYS A 320 5.65 -34.17 43.20
N ALA A 321 4.90 -34.39 42.12
CA ALA A 321 3.60 -35.08 42.18
C ALA A 321 3.70 -36.62 42.05
N LYS A 322 4.88 -37.19 41.72
CA LYS A 322 5.09 -38.64 41.61
C LYS A 322 5.84 -39.28 42.79
N LYS A 323 6.15 -38.50 43.84
CA LYS A 323 6.82 -38.98 45.07
C LYS A 323 5.95 -38.89 46.33
N ALA A 324 4.68 -38.50 46.18
CA ALA A 324 3.69 -38.46 47.26
C ALA A 324 2.61 -39.57 47.13
N LEU A 325 2.81 -40.55 46.25
CA LEU A 325 1.92 -41.70 46.04
C LEU A 325 2.67 -43.05 46.13
N ILE A 326 3.85 -43.05 46.77
CA ILE A 326 4.56 -44.26 47.18
C ILE A 326 5.04 -44.01 48.61
N ARG A 327 4.08 -43.97 49.52
CA ARG A 327 4.15 -44.12 50.97
C ARG A 327 2.70 -44.06 51.45
N ASP A 328 2.01 -45.15 51.17
CA ASP A 328 1.29 -45.97 52.14
C ASP A 328 1.18 -47.38 51.56
#